data_AF-A0AAX1KG65-F1
#
_entry.id   AF-A0AAX1KG65-F1
#
_cell.length_a   1.000
_cell.length_b   1.000
_cell.length_c   1.000
_cell.angle_alpha   90.00
_cell.angle_beta   90.00
_cell.angle_gamma   90.00
#
_symmetry.space_group_name_H-M   'P 1'
#
loop_
_entity.id
_entity.type
_entity.pdbx_description
1 polymer ?
#
loop_
_entity_poly.entity_id
_entity_poly.type
_entity_poly.pdbx_seq_one_letter_code
_entity_poly.pdbx_strand_id
1 'polypeptide(L)'
;MYYKRYFGTIQKSAGLPSWVKWTHHSEGKTHCEECLRLDDCWFQKEKAPLCPHHPYCHCTLDPIPYTIVVSNAAAHSAYSKFDPYLFNTRGEHPHGKDKLFHEWGYTVVDAFWLQKEIERQAREKYVSGNYELGRLNFAGQRIRIRIEIPRRNGDGTVSFISGWMVEPTGEIRLTTPYGGE
;
A
#
# COMPACT_ATOMS: atom_id res chain seq x y z
N MET A 1 6.38 38.78 25.11
CA MET A 1 7.64 38.22 24.56
C MET A 1 7.33 36.83 24.03
N TYR A 2 7.29 36.68 22.70
CA TYR A 2 6.89 35.45 22.01
C TYR A 2 8.05 34.45 22.00
N TYR A 3 7.84 33.27 22.60
CA TYR A 3 8.74 32.13 22.47
C TYR A 3 8.60 31.52 21.06
N LYS A 4 9.62 31.72 20.21
CA LYS A 4 9.79 30.94 18.97
C LYS A 4 10.24 29.52 19.35
N ARG A 5 9.37 28.54 19.15
CA ARG A 5 9.76 27.12 19.15
C ARG A 5 10.64 26.87 17.93
N TYR A 6 11.90 26.53 18.18
CA TYR A 6 12.82 26.01 17.18
C TYR A 6 12.34 24.62 16.74
N PHE A 7 11.85 24.52 15.51
CA PHE A 7 11.76 23.22 14.84
C PHE A 7 13.19 22.81 14.48
N GLY A 8 13.69 21.78 15.17
CA GLY A 8 14.98 21.17 14.85
C GLY A 8 14.95 20.66 13.42
N THR A 9 15.92 21.10 12.63
CA THR A 9 16.16 20.61 11.28
C THR A 9 16.52 19.13 11.39
N ILE A 10 15.61 18.23 11.01
CA ILE A 10 15.90 16.80 10.91
C ILE A 10 16.92 16.65 9.77
N GLN A 11 18.18 16.40 10.13
CA GLN A 11 19.24 16.11 9.17
C GLN A 11 18.84 14.87 8.35
N LYS A 12 18.72 15.07 7.04
CA LYS A 12 18.54 14.01 6.05
C LYS A 12 19.79 13.14 6.07
N SER A 13 19.72 11.93 6.63
CA SER A 13 20.76 10.93 6.43
C SER A 13 20.84 10.64 4.93
N ALA A 14 22.01 10.88 4.34
CA ALA A 14 22.22 10.72 2.90
C ALA A 14 21.76 9.32 2.44
N GLY A 15 20.85 9.27 1.47
CA GLY A 15 20.38 8.03 0.83
C GLY A 15 19.07 7.43 1.36
N LEU A 16 18.49 7.90 2.47
CA LEU A 16 17.17 7.39 2.91
C LEU A 16 16.01 8.02 2.13
N PRO A 17 14.93 7.25 1.84
CA PRO A 17 13.73 7.78 1.19
C PRO A 17 13.12 8.94 1.97
N SER A 18 12.71 9.99 1.27
CA SER A 18 11.93 11.07 1.88
C SER A 18 10.47 10.63 1.98
N TRP A 19 9.86 10.74 3.17
CA TRP A 19 8.46 10.42 3.37
C TRP A 19 7.65 11.65 3.78
N VAL A 20 6.39 11.65 3.40
CA VAL A 20 5.41 12.68 3.72
C VAL A 20 4.11 12.05 4.22
N LYS A 21 3.47 12.73 5.15
CA LYS A 21 2.08 12.50 5.53
C LYS A 21 1.22 13.49 4.78
N TRP A 22 0.14 13.01 4.18
CA TRP A 22 -0.89 13.86 3.61
C TRP A 22 -1.76 14.40 4.73
N THR A 23 -1.90 15.72 4.82
CA THR A 23 -2.69 16.38 5.86
C THR A 23 -3.80 17.18 5.19
N HIS A 24 -5.05 16.80 5.46
CA HIS A 24 -6.23 17.54 5.02
C HIS A 24 -6.57 18.65 6.01
N HIS A 25 -6.63 19.88 5.53
CA HIS A 25 -7.02 21.04 6.34
C HIS A 25 -8.51 21.32 6.14
N SER A 26 -9.29 21.24 7.20
CA SER A 26 -10.74 21.48 7.17
C SER A 26 -11.05 22.97 7.13
N GLU A 27 -10.77 23.60 5.99
CA GLU A 27 -11.09 24.99 5.71
C GLU A 27 -12.33 25.07 4.81
N GLY A 28 -13.44 25.62 5.33
CA GLY A 28 -14.69 25.83 4.57
C GLY A 28 -15.84 24.87 4.91
N LYS A 29 -16.89 24.85 4.06
CA LYS A 29 -18.11 24.03 4.24
C LYS A 29 -18.16 22.77 3.37
N THR A 30 -17.29 22.67 2.37
CA THR A 30 -17.29 21.58 1.38
C THR A 30 -15.89 21.01 1.25
N HIS A 31 -15.75 19.69 1.32
CA HIS A 31 -14.46 18.99 1.22
C HIS A 31 -14.52 17.98 0.08
N CYS A 32 -13.40 17.82 -0.63
CA CYS A 32 -13.25 16.79 -1.65
C CYS A 32 -13.15 15.42 -0.96
N GLU A 33 -13.98 14.46 -1.36
CA GLU A 33 -13.95 13.10 -0.81
C GLU A 33 -12.58 12.44 -0.98
N GLU A 34 -11.90 12.68 -2.11
CA GLU A 34 -10.56 12.12 -2.35
C GLU A 34 -9.53 12.68 -1.38
N CYS A 35 -9.58 13.98 -1.08
CA CYS A 35 -8.71 14.61 -0.07
C CYS A 35 -8.97 14.04 1.32
N LEU A 36 -10.24 13.83 1.70
CA LEU A 36 -10.59 13.20 2.97
C LEU A 36 -10.06 11.76 3.06
N ARG A 37 -10.04 11.02 1.94
CA ARG A 37 -9.49 9.66 1.90
C ARG A 37 -7.96 9.61 1.97
N LEU A 38 -7.30 10.70 1.62
CA LEU A 38 -5.85 10.80 1.71
C LEU A 38 -5.40 11.27 3.09
N ASP A 39 -6.28 11.84 3.92
CA ASP A 39 -5.89 12.35 5.22
C ASP A 39 -5.17 11.30 6.08
N ASP A 40 -4.06 11.71 6.69
CA ASP A 40 -3.12 10.88 7.43
C ASP A 40 -2.48 9.70 6.65
N CYS A 41 -2.72 9.55 5.35
CA CYS A 41 -2.01 8.57 4.51
C CYS A 41 -0.54 8.97 4.34
N TRP A 42 0.36 7.97 4.30
CA TRP A 42 1.79 8.20 4.15
C TRP A 42 2.26 7.80 2.75
N PHE A 43 3.19 8.58 2.21
CA PHE A 43 3.78 8.30 0.91
C PHE A 43 5.27 8.60 0.94
N GLN A 44 6.03 7.84 0.16
CA GLN A 44 7.31 8.36 -0.28
C GLN A 44 7.05 9.63 -1.11
N LYS A 45 7.80 10.70 -0.85
CA LYS A 45 7.56 12.04 -1.39
C LYS A 45 7.45 12.04 -2.91
N GLU A 46 8.31 11.28 -3.58
CA GLU A 46 8.36 11.17 -5.04
C GLU A 46 7.24 10.27 -5.62
N LYS A 47 6.50 9.58 -4.75
CA LYS A 47 5.41 8.64 -5.06
C LYS A 47 4.14 8.96 -4.28
N ALA A 48 3.93 10.25 -3.99
CA ALA A 48 2.68 10.77 -3.46
C ALA A 48 1.75 11.20 -4.61
N PRO A 49 0.42 11.24 -4.39
CA PRO A 49 -0.48 11.95 -5.29
C PRO A 49 -0.02 13.40 -5.49
N LEU A 50 -0.39 14.01 -6.62
CA LEU A 50 -0.07 15.40 -6.87
C LEU A 50 -0.65 16.29 -5.78
N CYS A 51 0.16 17.21 -5.26
CA CYS A 51 -0.25 18.20 -4.26
C CYS A 51 0.18 19.59 -4.75
N PRO A 52 -0.76 20.53 -4.96
CA PRO A 52 -2.21 20.41 -4.73
C PRO A 52 -2.88 19.41 -5.68
N HIS A 53 -3.86 18.65 -5.16
CA HIS A 53 -4.56 17.61 -5.92
C HIS A 53 -5.55 18.17 -6.95
N HIS A 54 -6.23 19.25 -6.58
CA HIS A 54 -7.21 19.94 -7.41
C HIS A 54 -7.16 21.46 -7.14
N PRO A 55 -7.82 22.29 -7.97
CA PRO A 55 -7.95 23.72 -7.69
C PRO A 55 -8.52 23.95 -6.28
N TYR A 56 -7.96 24.94 -5.56
CA TYR A 56 -8.36 25.28 -4.18
C TYR A 56 -8.22 24.12 -3.17
N CYS A 57 -7.34 23.15 -3.44
CA CYS A 57 -6.98 22.13 -2.47
C CYS A 57 -6.16 22.76 -1.34
N HIS A 58 -6.61 22.57 -0.10
CA HIS A 58 -5.91 23.05 1.09
C HIS A 58 -5.03 21.97 1.74
N CYS A 59 -4.90 20.79 1.14
CA CYS A 59 -4.06 19.73 1.68
C CYS A 59 -2.57 20.07 1.62
N THR A 60 -1.79 19.52 2.55
CA THR A 60 -0.33 19.64 2.57
C THR A 60 0.35 18.27 2.61
N LEU A 61 1.61 18.25 2.20
CA LEU A 61 2.51 17.09 2.34
C LEU A 61 3.53 17.40 3.43
N ASP A 62 3.25 16.93 4.64
CA ASP A 62 4.06 17.22 5.81
C ASP A 62 5.18 16.17 5.94
N PRO A 63 6.47 16.56 6.01
CA PRO A 63 7.55 15.59 6.13
C PRO A 63 7.43 14.71 7.39
N ILE A 64 7.65 13.41 7.24
CA ILE A 64 7.73 12.47 8.36
C ILE A 64 9.08 11.75 8.39
N PRO A 65 9.64 11.45 9.58
CA PRO A 65 10.90 10.72 9.67
C PRO A 65 10.77 9.30 9.14
N TYR A 66 11.76 8.83 8.37
CA TYR A 66 11.80 7.46 7.87
C TYR A 66 11.72 6.41 8.98
N THR A 67 12.30 6.69 10.16
CA THR A 67 12.24 5.80 11.32
C THR A 67 10.82 5.57 11.83
N ILE A 68 9.96 6.58 11.75
CA ILE A 68 8.52 6.45 12.07
C ILE A 68 7.84 5.52 11.07
N VAL A 69 8.16 5.67 9.78
CA VAL A 69 7.60 4.82 8.73
C VAL A 69 8.01 3.37 8.93
N VAL A 70 9.30 3.08 9.13
CA VAL A 70 9.79 1.71 9.34
C VAL A 70 9.11 1.04 10.55
N SER A 71 8.90 1.80 11.62
CA SER A 71 8.38 1.27 12.89
C SER A 71 6.87 1.02 12.85
N ASN A 72 6.11 1.79 12.06
CA ASN A 72 4.64 1.74 12.06
C ASN A 72 4.04 1.14 10.79
N ALA A 73 4.75 1.18 9.66
CA ALA A 73 4.19 0.70 8.40
C ALA A 73 3.85 -0.80 8.50
N ALA A 74 2.62 -1.13 8.12
CA ALA A 74 2.08 -2.46 8.20
C ALA A 74 1.31 -2.81 6.93
N ALA A 75 1.31 -4.09 6.57
CA ALA A 75 0.55 -4.60 5.45
C ALA A 75 -0.43 -5.65 5.97
N HIS A 76 -1.71 -5.47 5.65
CA HIS A 76 -2.77 -6.33 6.13
C HIS A 76 -3.65 -6.82 5.00
N SER A 77 -4.12 -8.05 5.14
CA SER A 77 -5.06 -8.66 4.22
C SER A 77 -6.09 -9.48 4.97
N ALA A 78 -7.32 -9.51 4.47
CA ALA A 78 -8.32 -10.44 4.97
C ALA A 78 -8.02 -11.84 4.42
N TYR A 79 -8.13 -12.87 5.27
CA TYR A 79 -7.98 -14.27 4.83
C TYR A 79 -8.92 -14.59 3.65
N SER A 80 -10.10 -13.96 3.61
CA SER A 80 -11.07 -14.07 2.53
C SER A 80 -10.53 -13.70 1.14
N LYS A 81 -9.43 -12.95 1.05
CA LYS A 81 -8.73 -12.67 -0.22
C LYS A 81 -8.00 -13.89 -0.77
N PHE A 82 -7.64 -14.84 0.08
CA PHE A 82 -7.02 -16.10 -0.31
C PHE A 82 -8.08 -17.19 -0.44
N ASP A 83 -8.99 -17.28 0.54
CA ASP A 83 -10.06 -18.26 0.53
C ASP A 83 -11.35 -17.68 1.14
N PRO A 84 -12.44 -17.54 0.36
CA PRO A 84 -12.69 -18.19 -0.92
C PRO A 84 -12.18 -17.44 -2.15
N TYR A 85 -11.69 -16.20 -2.06
CA TYR A 85 -11.46 -15.42 -3.29
C TYR A 85 -10.42 -16.05 -4.23
N LEU A 86 -9.15 -16.19 -3.83
CA LEU A 86 -8.10 -16.66 -4.72
C LEU A 86 -8.28 -18.13 -5.13
N PHE A 87 -8.47 -19.02 -4.16
CA PHE A 87 -8.57 -20.47 -4.38
C PHE A 87 -9.97 -20.96 -4.74
N ASN A 88 -10.97 -20.10 -4.65
CA ASN A 88 -12.34 -20.37 -5.06
C ASN A 88 -12.91 -21.70 -4.51
N THR A 89 -12.58 -22.07 -3.26
CA THR A 89 -13.02 -23.36 -2.68
C THR A 89 -14.53 -23.49 -2.58
N ARG A 90 -15.26 -22.36 -2.59
CA ARG A 90 -16.72 -22.29 -2.58
C ARG A 90 -17.36 -22.18 -3.96
N GLY A 91 -16.58 -22.05 -5.03
CA GLY A 91 -17.09 -21.86 -6.39
C GLY A 91 -17.73 -20.49 -6.66
N GLU A 92 -17.62 -19.53 -5.73
CA GLU A 92 -18.26 -18.21 -5.77
C GLU A 92 -17.54 -17.22 -6.72
N HIS A 93 -16.34 -17.54 -7.19
CA HIS A 93 -15.45 -16.64 -7.93
C HIS A 93 -14.94 -17.25 -9.24
N PRO A 94 -15.67 -17.10 -10.37
CA PRO A 94 -15.35 -17.74 -11.65
C PRO A 94 -14.19 -17.05 -12.42
N HIS A 95 -13.23 -16.46 -11.71
CA HIS A 95 -12.15 -15.67 -12.31
C HIS A 95 -10.91 -16.49 -12.72
N GLY A 96 -10.88 -17.79 -12.45
CA GLY A 96 -9.81 -18.70 -12.88
C GLY A 96 -8.42 -18.48 -12.27
N LYS A 97 -8.28 -17.55 -11.31
CA LYS A 97 -7.01 -17.25 -10.63
C LYS A 97 -6.44 -18.43 -9.84
N ASP A 98 -7.31 -19.30 -9.35
CA ASP A 98 -6.99 -20.56 -8.70
C ASP A 98 -6.09 -21.44 -9.59
N LYS A 99 -6.36 -21.47 -10.90
CA LYS A 99 -5.60 -22.29 -11.87
C LYS A 99 -4.12 -21.93 -11.92
N LEU A 100 -3.80 -20.63 -11.92
CA LEU A 100 -2.40 -20.17 -11.95
C LEU A 100 -1.65 -20.58 -10.69
N PHE A 101 -2.28 -20.44 -9.51
CA PHE A 101 -1.66 -20.85 -8.26
C PHE A 101 -1.49 -22.38 -8.20
N HIS A 102 -2.45 -23.14 -8.72
CA HIS A 102 -2.32 -24.59 -8.88
C HIS A 102 -1.19 -24.99 -9.85
N GLU A 103 -1.01 -24.28 -10.96
CA GLU A 103 0.12 -24.49 -11.89
C GLU A 103 1.48 -24.22 -11.25
N TRP A 104 1.52 -23.40 -10.20
CA TRP A 104 2.72 -23.13 -9.40
C TRP A 104 2.84 -24.07 -8.18
N GLY A 105 1.91 -25.02 -8.03
CA GLY A 105 1.90 -26.02 -6.97
C GLY A 105 1.26 -25.57 -5.66
N TYR A 106 0.59 -24.42 -5.63
CA TYR A 106 -0.10 -23.92 -4.44
C TYR A 106 -1.53 -24.46 -4.37
N THR A 107 -1.98 -24.72 -3.15
CA THR A 107 -3.37 -25.09 -2.83
C THR A 107 -3.88 -24.24 -1.68
N VAL A 108 -5.16 -24.41 -1.30
CA VAL A 108 -5.73 -23.70 -0.13
C VAL A 108 -4.95 -23.98 1.16
N VAL A 109 -4.26 -25.12 1.28
CA VAL A 109 -3.40 -25.43 2.44
C VAL A 109 -2.27 -24.40 2.60
N ASP A 110 -1.83 -23.79 1.50
CA ASP A 110 -0.80 -22.76 1.49
C ASP A 110 -1.34 -21.35 1.74
N ALA A 111 -2.65 -21.15 1.87
CA ALA A 111 -3.28 -19.82 1.95
C ALA A 111 -2.69 -18.96 3.07
N PHE A 112 -2.48 -19.53 4.26
CA PHE A 112 -1.86 -18.82 5.38
C PHE A 112 -0.41 -18.43 5.11
N TRP A 113 0.36 -19.31 4.47
CA TRP A 113 1.74 -19.00 4.11
C TRP A 113 1.80 -17.91 3.05
N LEU A 114 0.97 -18.00 2.00
CA LEU A 114 0.83 -16.99 0.95
C LEU A 114 0.44 -15.64 1.54
N GLN A 115 -0.52 -15.61 2.46
CA GLN A 115 -0.92 -14.41 3.16
C GLN A 115 0.27 -13.73 3.83
N LYS A 116 1.02 -14.48 4.64
CA LYS A 116 2.17 -13.93 5.37
C LYS A 116 3.29 -13.48 4.45
N GLU A 117 3.58 -14.23 3.39
CA GLU A 117 4.64 -13.88 2.47
C GLU A 117 4.30 -12.64 1.63
N ILE A 118 3.05 -12.53 1.17
CA ILE A 118 2.57 -11.35 0.43
C ILE A 118 2.53 -10.11 1.33
N GLU A 119 2.05 -10.22 2.58
CA GLU A 119 2.07 -9.12 3.55
C GLU A 119 3.51 -8.66 3.86
N ARG A 120 4.43 -9.61 4.08
CA ARG A 120 5.84 -9.32 4.35
C ARG A 120 6.48 -8.53 3.21
N GLN A 121 6.39 -9.05 1.98
CA GLN A 121 6.95 -8.36 0.81
C GLN A 121 6.28 -7.01 0.54
N ALA A 122 4.96 -6.92 0.73
CA ALA A 122 4.25 -5.67 0.51
C ALA A 122 4.69 -4.56 1.47
N ARG A 123 4.84 -4.87 2.75
CA ARG A 123 5.38 -3.93 3.74
C ARG A 123 6.79 -3.49 3.35
N GLU A 124 7.69 -4.42 3.06
CA GLU A 124 9.08 -4.13 2.70
C GLU A 124 9.17 -3.26 1.45
N LYS A 125 8.40 -3.60 0.41
CA LYS A 125 8.36 -2.85 -0.85
C LYS A 125 7.67 -1.50 -0.69
N TYR A 126 6.65 -1.36 0.15
CA TYR A 126 6.06 -0.07 0.46
C TYR A 126 7.05 0.88 1.16
N VAL A 127 7.69 0.41 2.24
CA VAL A 127 8.68 1.19 3.01
C VAL A 127 9.88 1.61 2.17
N SER A 128 10.37 0.72 1.30
CA SER A 128 11.49 1.00 0.39
C SER A 128 11.10 1.81 -0.86
N GLY A 129 9.81 2.11 -1.05
CA GLY A 129 9.33 2.83 -2.22
C GLY A 129 9.21 1.98 -3.48
N ASN A 130 9.33 0.66 -3.40
CA ASN A 130 9.22 -0.28 -4.52
C ASN A 130 7.76 -0.61 -4.87
N TYR A 131 6.96 0.42 -5.11
CA TYR A 131 5.56 0.34 -5.54
C TYR A 131 5.27 1.34 -6.67
N GLU A 132 4.18 1.12 -7.40
CA GLU A 132 3.67 2.07 -8.40
C GLU A 132 2.37 2.70 -7.90
N LEU A 133 2.19 4.01 -8.15
CA LEU A 133 0.91 4.67 -7.90
C LEU A 133 -0.13 4.16 -8.89
N GLY A 134 -1.26 3.73 -8.35
CA GLY A 134 -2.46 3.41 -9.11
C GLY A 134 -3.47 4.56 -9.09
N ARG A 135 -4.73 4.21 -9.36
CA ARG A 135 -5.84 5.15 -9.41
C ARG A 135 -6.22 5.64 -8.00
N LEU A 136 -6.23 6.96 -7.83
CA LEU A 136 -6.94 7.67 -6.77
C LEU A 136 -8.43 7.77 -7.13
N ASN A 137 -9.32 7.48 -6.18
CA ASN A 137 -10.75 7.79 -6.28
C ASN A 137 -11.38 7.88 -4.88
N PHE A 138 -12.70 7.92 -4.81
CA PHE A 138 -13.49 7.96 -3.55
C PHE A 138 -13.18 6.84 -2.54
N ALA A 139 -12.50 5.76 -2.95
CA ALA A 139 -12.07 4.67 -2.08
C ALA A 139 -10.66 4.88 -1.48
N GLY A 140 -9.91 5.89 -1.93
CA GLY A 140 -8.53 6.17 -1.53
C GLY A 140 -7.50 5.93 -2.65
N GLN A 141 -6.23 6.02 -2.27
CA GLN A 141 -5.09 5.84 -3.19
C GLN A 141 -4.72 4.37 -3.30
N ARG A 142 -4.76 3.83 -4.53
CA ARG A 142 -4.24 2.49 -4.81
C ARG A 142 -2.75 2.51 -5.09
N ILE A 143 -2.03 1.47 -4.68
CA ILE A 143 -0.67 1.19 -5.11
C ILE A 143 -0.58 -0.25 -5.64
N ARG A 144 0.37 -0.47 -6.54
CA ARG A 144 0.69 -1.79 -7.09
C ARG A 144 2.05 -2.22 -6.59
N ILE A 145 2.15 -3.44 -6.09
CA ILE A 145 3.39 -4.02 -5.58
C ILE A 145 3.63 -5.36 -6.28
N ARG A 146 4.83 -5.51 -6.83
CA ARG A 146 5.30 -6.77 -7.41
C ARG A 146 5.66 -7.75 -6.30
N ILE A 147 5.08 -8.93 -6.33
CA ILE A 147 5.36 -10.05 -5.42
C ILE A 147 6.12 -11.13 -6.19
N GLU A 148 7.02 -11.81 -5.50
CA GLU A 148 7.82 -12.92 -6.02
C GLU A 148 7.74 -14.12 -5.07
N ILE A 149 7.22 -15.25 -5.51
CA ILE A 149 7.12 -16.47 -4.68
C ILE A 149 7.77 -17.66 -5.39
N PRO A 150 8.38 -18.60 -4.66
CA PRO A 150 8.90 -19.83 -5.25
C PRO A 150 7.77 -20.68 -5.85
N ARG A 151 8.06 -21.52 -6.83
CA ARG A 151 7.17 -22.62 -7.20
C ARG A 151 7.21 -23.71 -6.11
N ARG A 152 6.07 -24.32 -5.82
CA ARG A 152 5.95 -25.47 -4.90
C ARG A 152 6.13 -26.80 -5.62
N ASN A 153 5.86 -26.84 -6.92
CA ASN A 153 5.90 -28.04 -7.76
C ASN A 153 7.14 -28.13 -8.67
N GLY A 154 8.18 -27.33 -8.43
CA GLY A 154 9.41 -27.34 -9.22
C GLY A 154 10.33 -26.19 -8.87
N ASP A 155 11.38 -26.01 -9.66
CA ASP A 155 12.36 -24.95 -9.46
C ASP A 155 11.90 -23.60 -10.01
N GLY A 156 12.42 -22.53 -9.42
CA GLY A 156 12.23 -21.17 -9.89
C GLY A 156 11.23 -20.35 -9.08
N THR A 157 11.13 -19.08 -9.46
CA THR A 157 10.28 -18.07 -8.83
C THR A 157 9.27 -17.55 -9.84
N VAL A 158 8.05 -17.31 -9.40
CA VAL A 158 7.01 -16.64 -10.19
C VAL A 158 6.80 -15.24 -9.62
N SER A 159 6.52 -14.28 -10.50
CA SER A 159 6.25 -12.90 -10.12
C SER A 159 4.90 -12.43 -10.63
N PHE A 160 4.19 -11.67 -9.80
CA PHE A 160 2.90 -11.09 -10.16
C PHE A 160 2.68 -9.75 -9.45
N ILE A 161 1.69 -8.99 -9.91
CA ILE A 161 1.30 -7.72 -9.29
C ILE A 161 0.17 -7.96 -8.29
N SER A 162 0.30 -7.36 -7.11
CA SER A 162 -0.74 -7.26 -6.09
C SER A 162 -1.18 -5.80 -5.95
N GLY A 163 -2.47 -5.58 -5.70
CA GLY A 163 -3.07 -4.25 -5.54
C GLY A 163 -3.40 -3.96 -4.09
N TRP A 164 -2.95 -2.81 -3.60
CA TRP A 164 -3.12 -2.37 -2.21
C TRP A 164 -3.79 -1.00 -2.15
N MET A 165 -4.58 -0.77 -1.10
CA MET A 165 -5.04 0.56 -0.73
C MET A 165 -4.08 1.13 0.31
N VAL A 166 -3.67 2.38 0.15
CA VAL A 166 -2.97 3.11 1.21
C VAL A 166 -4.00 3.58 2.22
N GLU A 167 -3.75 3.31 3.48
CA GLU A 167 -4.59 3.68 4.61
C GLU A 167 -3.80 4.67 5.50
N PRO A 168 -4.49 5.37 6.43
CA PRO A 168 -3.84 6.27 7.37
C PRO A 168 -2.74 5.59 8.19
N THR A 169 -1.81 6.38 8.71
CA THR A 169 -0.77 5.94 9.67
C THR A 169 0.23 4.91 9.14
N GLY A 170 0.38 4.82 7.81
CA GLY A 170 1.37 3.97 7.15
C GLY A 170 0.91 2.54 6.91
N GLU A 171 -0.38 2.26 7.09
CA GLU A 171 -0.95 0.96 6.77
C GLU A 171 -1.24 0.82 5.26
N ILE A 172 -1.10 -0.40 4.74
CA ILE A 172 -1.60 -0.78 3.42
C ILE A 172 -2.49 -2.01 3.51
N ARG A 173 -3.61 -1.99 2.81
CA ARG A 173 -4.60 -3.08 2.83
C ARG A 173 -4.72 -3.76 1.47
N LEU A 174 -4.65 -5.08 1.45
CA LEU A 174 -4.77 -5.87 0.22
C LEU A 174 -6.18 -5.70 -0.37
N THR A 175 -6.24 -5.21 -1.61
CA THR A 175 -7.48 -5.11 -2.37
C THR A 175 -7.61 -6.24 -3.37
N THR A 176 -6.51 -6.56 -4.05
CA THR A 176 -6.45 -7.56 -5.10
C THR A 176 -5.17 -8.40 -4.89
N PRO A 177 -5.28 -9.67 -4.48
CA PRO A 177 -4.12 -10.54 -4.23
C PRO A 177 -3.30 -10.79 -5.51
N TYR A 178 -3.98 -10.79 -6.65
CA TYR A 178 -3.40 -10.99 -7.97
C TYR A 178 -4.13 -10.12 -8.99
N GLY A 179 -3.43 -9.13 -9.54
CA GLY A 179 -3.83 -8.30 -10.68
C GLY A 179 -3.01 -8.71 -11.89
N GLY A 180 -3.69 -9.11 -12.96
CA GLY A 180 -3.05 -9.54 -14.20
C GLY A 180 -2.61 -8.35 -15.06
N GLU A 181 -1.40 -8.45 -15.60
CA GLU A 181 -1.14 -8.38 -17.03
C GLU A 181 -0.48 -9.70 -17.44
#